data_AF-A0A958JND6-F1
#
_entry.id   AF-A0A958JND6-F1
#
_cell.length_a   1.000
_cell.length_b   1.000
_cell.length_c   1.000
_cell.angle_alpha   90.00
_cell.angle_beta   90.00
_cell.angle_gamma   90.00
#
_symmetry.space_group_name_H-M   'P 1'
#
loop_
_entity.id
_entity.type
_entity.pdbx_description
1 polymer ?
#
loop_
_entity_poly.entity_id
_entity_poly.type
_entity_poly.pdbx_seq_one_letter_code
_entity_poly.pdbx_strand_id
1 'polypeptide(L)'
;MKLECPKCLAKRPKIQKFGHYFRKSDSRTIQRWKCQNCNKHFSNATFSINYSQNRRRLNPLIRKLLASQVTHRRIALLLGTTRKTVRRKQKFLSEVAKQKHSLRWAGVTFDHIQFDDLETIEHTKLKPVSVPIVVTKDRKILGFSVARIPAKGHLAKLSRKKYGYRKNEAPQKRDELFSEVKKWIHPRALVESDCHPHYPEVIQKHLPHCNYQTYKSEKACVAGQGELKKKKFDPIFKINHTLAMHRANVSRLIRRTWSTTKCLISLEEHLWIYLDFHNEELTSKC
;
A
#
# COMPACT_ATOMS: atom_id res chain seq x y z
N MET A 1 18.53 17.59 -11.94
CA MET A 1 18.38 16.53 -12.96
C MET A 1 19.40 16.77 -14.05
N LYS A 2 20.27 15.80 -14.37
CA LYS A 2 21.21 15.93 -15.48
C LYS A 2 20.40 15.91 -16.80
N LEU A 3 20.55 16.95 -17.61
CA LEU A 3 19.81 17.09 -18.87
C LEU A 3 20.44 16.15 -19.91
N GLU A 4 19.66 15.15 -20.35
CA GLU A 4 20.14 14.06 -21.21
C GLU A 4 19.10 13.73 -22.28
N CYS A 5 19.52 13.46 -23.51
CA CYS A 5 18.58 13.13 -24.57
C CYS A 5 17.89 11.77 -24.29
N PRO A 6 16.54 11.70 -24.28
CA PRO A 6 15.83 10.45 -23.98
C PRO A 6 15.93 9.39 -25.10
N LYS A 7 16.47 9.75 -26.27
CA LYS A 7 16.62 8.83 -27.42
C LYS A 7 18.04 8.28 -27.55
N CYS A 8 19.05 9.15 -27.52
CA CYS A 8 20.45 8.79 -27.80
C CYS A 8 21.40 9.05 -26.62
N LEU A 9 20.88 9.42 -25.45
CA LEU A 9 21.65 9.65 -24.23
C LEU A 9 22.73 10.75 -24.32
N ALA A 10 22.78 11.50 -25.43
CA ALA A 10 23.67 12.63 -25.61
C ALA A 10 23.41 13.68 -24.51
N LYS A 11 24.48 14.21 -23.93
CA LYS A 11 24.47 15.25 -22.89
C LYS A 11 24.86 16.60 -23.52
N ARG A 12 25.00 17.64 -22.69
CA ARG A 12 25.59 18.91 -23.13
C ARG A 12 27.01 18.67 -23.69
N PRO A 13 27.45 19.42 -24.72
CA PRO A 13 26.77 20.57 -25.35
C PRO A 13 25.78 20.21 -26.47
N LYS A 14 25.58 18.92 -26.79
CA LYS A 14 24.70 18.44 -27.88
C LYS A 14 23.19 18.65 -27.62
N ILE A 15 22.82 19.34 -26.55
CA ILE A 15 21.44 19.67 -26.20
C ILE A 15 21.29 21.18 -26.16
N GLN A 16 20.41 21.72 -26.99
CA GLN A 16 20.14 23.17 -27.08
C GLN A 16 18.70 23.48 -26.68
N LYS A 17 18.48 24.69 -26.14
CA LYS A 17 17.13 25.21 -25.85
C LYS A 17 16.34 25.32 -27.16
N PHE A 18 15.06 24.95 -27.13
CA PHE A 18 14.18 24.97 -28.30
C PHE A 18 12.80 25.51 -27.94
N GLY A 19 12.74 26.75 -27.47
CA GLY A 19 11.50 27.40 -27.06
C GLY A 19 10.81 26.76 -25.83
N HIS A 20 9.54 27.09 -25.64
CA HIS A 20 8.77 26.73 -24.45
C HIS A 20 7.36 26.27 -24.84
N TYR A 21 6.65 25.63 -23.91
CA TYR A 21 5.21 25.44 -24.03
C TYR A 21 4.52 25.62 -22.68
N PHE A 22 3.28 26.12 -22.69
CA PHE A 22 2.48 26.25 -21.49
C PHE A 22 1.76 24.94 -21.16
N ARG A 23 2.03 24.37 -19.99
CA ARG A 23 1.37 23.15 -19.50
C ARG A 23 0.18 23.52 -18.62
N LYS A 24 -1.02 23.47 -19.21
CA LYS A 24 -2.30 23.78 -18.53
C LYS A 24 -2.52 22.97 -17.24
N SER A 25 -1.99 21.75 -17.16
CA SER A 25 -2.26 20.83 -16.05
C SER A 25 -1.71 21.30 -14.69
N ASP A 26 -0.68 22.15 -14.70
CA ASP A 26 -0.11 22.79 -13.52
C ASP A 26 0.21 24.28 -13.70
N SER A 27 -0.27 24.90 -14.79
CA SER A 27 -0.06 26.32 -15.15
C SER A 27 1.42 26.72 -15.18
N ARG A 28 2.28 25.84 -15.69
CA ARG A 28 3.72 26.10 -15.78
C ARG A 28 4.18 26.20 -17.23
N THR A 29 5.03 27.17 -17.52
CA THR A 29 5.77 27.24 -18.77
C THR A 29 6.98 26.31 -18.69
N ILE A 30 7.07 25.35 -19.62
CA ILE A 30 8.10 24.30 -19.60
C ILE A 30 9.08 24.53 -20.75
N GLN A 31 10.37 24.58 -20.41
CA GLN A 31 11.46 24.61 -21.38
C GLN A 31 11.50 23.33 -22.22
N ARG A 32 11.57 23.51 -23.53
CA ARG A 32 11.81 22.45 -24.52
C ARG A 32 13.28 22.47 -24.94
N TRP A 33 13.75 21.31 -25.38
CA TRP A 33 15.11 21.06 -25.80
C TRP A 33 15.12 20.29 -27.11
N LYS A 34 16.14 20.54 -27.94
CA LYS A 34 16.44 19.78 -29.14
C LYS A 34 17.83 19.16 -28.98
N CYS A 35 17.92 17.85 -29.24
CA CYS A 35 19.21 17.17 -29.31
C CYS A 35 19.80 17.36 -30.71
N GLN A 36 21.02 17.91 -30.80
CA GLN A 36 21.74 18.11 -32.06
C GLN A 36 22.35 16.81 -32.62
N ASN A 37 22.41 15.74 -31.82
CA ASN A 37 22.90 14.44 -32.29
C ASN A 37 21.84 13.63 -33.06
N CYS A 38 20.59 13.64 -32.57
CA CYS A 38 19.51 12.80 -33.13
C CYS A 38 18.23 13.57 -33.49
N ASN A 39 18.27 14.90 -33.43
CA ASN A 39 17.15 15.82 -33.70
C ASN A 39 15.89 15.62 -32.84
N LYS A 40 15.95 14.79 -31.77
CA LYS A 40 14.81 14.56 -30.88
C LYS A 40 14.47 15.82 -30.08
N HIS A 41 13.19 16.18 -30.09
CA HIS A 41 12.62 17.18 -29.20
C HIS A 41 12.15 16.55 -27.88
N PHE A 42 12.47 17.19 -26.77
CA PHE A 42 12.02 16.79 -25.44
C PHE A 42 11.88 18.01 -24.53
N SER A 43 11.51 17.82 -23.27
CA SER A 43 11.33 18.92 -22.33
C SER A 43 11.70 18.49 -20.92
N ASN A 44 11.78 19.44 -19.98
CA ASN A 44 11.92 19.10 -18.56
C ASN A 44 10.77 18.21 -18.06
N ALA A 45 9.60 18.24 -18.72
CA ALA A 45 8.48 17.38 -18.37
C ALA A 45 8.69 15.91 -18.74
N THR A 46 9.57 15.62 -19.71
CA THR A 46 9.78 14.27 -20.27
C THR A 46 10.30 13.30 -19.21
N PHE A 47 11.13 13.77 -18.28
CA PHE A 47 11.71 12.97 -17.21
C PHE A 47 10.84 12.95 -15.94
N SER A 48 9.70 13.65 -15.95
CA SER A 48 8.80 13.66 -14.81
C SER A 48 8.01 12.35 -14.76
N ILE A 49 7.85 11.78 -13.56
CA ILE A 49 6.96 10.63 -13.34
C ILE A 49 5.51 10.90 -13.79
N ASN A 50 5.10 12.17 -13.83
CA ASN A 50 3.78 12.60 -14.28
C ASN A 50 3.72 12.86 -15.80
N TYR A 51 4.73 12.44 -16.58
CA TYR A 51 4.77 12.64 -18.02
C TYR A 51 3.47 12.17 -18.70
N SER A 52 3.04 12.90 -19.73
CA SER A 52 1.78 12.68 -20.47
C SER A 52 0.47 12.74 -19.66
N GLN A 53 0.49 13.11 -18.37
CA GLN A 53 -0.77 13.31 -17.63
C GLN A 53 -1.38 14.69 -17.86
N ASN A 54 -2.65 14.70 -18.27
CA ASN A 54 -3.44 15.92 -18.51
C ASN A 54 -3.94 16.61 -17.22
N ARG A 55 -4.22 15.88 -16.15
CA ARG A 55 -4.73 16.44 -14.87
C ARG A 55 -3.81 16.11 -13.69
N ARG A 56 -2.58 16.62 -13.70
CA ARG A 56 -1.53 16.30 -12.70
C ARG A 56 -1.91 16.74 -11.29
N ARG A 57 -2.53 17.92 -11.15
CA ARG A 57 -3.01 18.48 -9.88
C ARG A 57 -3.95 17.56 -9.08
N LEU A 58 -4.63 16.63 -9.74
CA LEU A 58 -5.51 15.68 -9.05
C LEU A 58 -4.74 14.59 -8.30
N ASN A 59 -3.47 14.32 -8.62
CA ASN A 59 -2.70 13.24 -7.98
C ASN A 59 -2.63 13.39 -6.45
N PRO A 60 -2.16 14.52 -5.90
CA PRO A 60 -2.09 14.69 -4.44
C PRO A 60 -3.48 14.65 -3.77
N LEU A 61 -4.50 15.23 -4.42
CA LEU A 61 -5.87 15.23 -3.90
C LEU A 61 -6.45 13.80 -3.85
N ILE A 62 -6.28 13.04 -4.92
CA ILE A 62 -6.78 11.65 -4.99
C ILE A 62 -6.02 10.74 -4.03
N ARG A 63 -4.69 10.91 -3.89
CA ARG A 63 -3.89 10.19 -2.87
C ARG A 63 -4.49 10.38 -1.48
N LYS A 64 -4.70 11.64 -1.07
CA LYS A 64 -5.28 11.98 0.23
C LYS A 64 -6.68 11.38 0.40
N LEU A 65 -7.57 11.57 -0.58
CA LEU A 65 -8.96 11.10 -0.49
C LEU A 65 -9.08 9.57 -0.45
N LEU A 66 -8.25 8.84 -1.23
CA LEU A 66 -8.21 7.37 -1.17
C LEU A 66 -7.77 6.88 0.21
N ALA A 67 -6.82 7.57 0.84
CA ALA A 67 -6.38 7.30 2.21
C ALA A 67 -7.26 7.94 3.30
N SER A 68 -8.42 8.52 2.94
CA SER A 68 -9.35 9.21 3.86
C SER A 68 -10.78 8.69 3.71
N GLN A 69 -10.93 7.39 3.48
CA GLN A 69 -12.22 6.67 3.43
C GLN A 69 -13.12 7.03 2.24
N VAL A 70 -12.65 7.83 1.29
CA VAL A 70 -13.50 8.34 0.20
C VAL A 70 -13.58 7.34 -0.95
N THR A 71 -14.80 6.93 -1.33
CA THR A 71 -15.01 6.01 -2.46
C THR A 71 -14.70 6.66 -3.80
N HIS A 72 -14.37 5.86 -4.82
CA HIS A 72 -14.07 6.39 -6.17
C HIS A 72 -15.20 7.26 -6.76
N ARG A 73 -16.47 6.92 -6.45
CA ARG A 73 -17.62 7.72 -6.90
C ARG A 73 -17.60 9.10 -6.24
N ARG A 74 -17.37 9.13 -4.93
CA ARG A 74 -17.32 10.38 -4.15
C ARG A 74 -16.11 11.23 -4.53
N ILE A 75 -14.93 10.62 -4.77
CA ILE A 75 -13.76 11.34 -5.31
C ILE A 75 -14.07 11.98 -6.66
N ALA A 76 -14.71 11.24 -7.56
CA ALA A 76 -15.09 11.74 -8.88
C ALA A 76 -16.01 12.96 -8.78
N LEU A 77 -17.00 12.90 -7.89
CA LEU A 77 -17.91 14.00 -7.59
C LEU A 77 -17.16 15.22 -7.01
N LEU A 78 -16.40 15.03 -5.92
CA LEU A 78 -15.71 16.11 -5.20
C LEU A 78 -14.69 16.86 -6.07
N LEU A 79 -14.05 16.17 -7.01
CA LEU A 79 -12.99 16.75 -7.85
C LEU A 79 -13.45 17.14 -9.26
N GLY A 80 -14.75 17.07 -9.55
CA GLY A 80 -15.28 17.33 -10.89
C GLY A 80 -14.56 16.47 -11.94
N THR A 81 -14.53 15.16 -11.73
CA THR A 81 -13.87 14.21 -12.65
C THR A 81 -14.67 12.93 -12.82
N THR A 82 -14.13 11.97 -13.59
CA THR A 82 -14.79 10.70 -13.86
C THR A 82 -14.21 9.60 -12.99
N ARG A 83 -15.02 8.57 -12.70
CA ARG A 83 -14.58 7.36 -11.99
C ARG A 83 -13.41 6.66 -12.73
N LYS A 84 -13.41 6.72 -14.07
CA LYS A 84 -12.33 6.20 -14.92
C LYS A 84 -11.01 6.91 -14.65
N THR A 85 -11.03 8.25 -14.52
CA THR A 85 -9.86 9.04 -14.15
C THR A 85 -9.35 8.68 -12.75
N VAL A 86 -10.25 8.53 -11.77
CA VAL A 86 -9.86 8.13 -10.40
C VAL A 86 -9.19 6.75 -10.40
N ARG A 87 -9.77 5.75 -11.08
CA ARG A 87 -9.16 4.41 -11.20
C ARG A 87 -7.77 4.43 -11.85
N ARG A 88 -7.61 5.18 -12.95
CA ARG A 88 -6.30 5.33 -13.62
C ARG A 88 -5.26 5.98 -12.70
N LYS A 89 -5.69 6.96 -11.89
CA LYS A 89 -4.84 7.61 -10.92
C LYS A 89 -4.54 6.74 -9.70
N GLN A 90 -5.45 5.88 -9.25
CA GLN A 90 -5.16 4.86 -8.24
C GLN A 90 -3.99 3.99 -8.70
N LYS A 91 -4.09 3.36 -9.89
CA LYS A 91 -3.01 2.53 -10.44
C LYS A 91 -1.70 3.31 -10.58
N PHE A 92 -1.73 4.55 -11.08
CA PHE A 92 -0.52 5.36 -11.16
C PHE A 92 0.09 5.63 -9.78
N LEU A 93 -0.73 6.06 -8.81
CA LEU A 93 -0.28 6.39 -7.46
C LEU A 93 0.24 5.17 -6.70
N SER A 94 -0.30 3.98 -6.95
CA SER A 94 0.22 2.74 -6.36
C SER A 94 1.62 2.41 -6.86
N GLU A 95 1.90 2.58 -8.16
CA GLU A 95 3.25 2.39 -8.70
C GLU A 95 4.23 3.42 -8.14
N VAL A 96 3.80 4.68 -8.00
CA VAL A 96 4.60 5.72 -7.34
C VAL A 96 4.89 5.35 -5.88
N ALA A 97 3.88 4.86 -5.15
CA ALA A 97 4.03 4.42 -3.76
C ALA A 97 5.02 3.26 -3.62
N LYS A 98 4.96 2.26 -4.50
CA LYS A 98 5.92 1.15 -4.57
C LYS A 98 7.36 1.65 -4.77
N GLN A 99 7.57 2.55 -5.74
CA GLN A 99 8.89 3.12 -6.01
C GLN A 99 9.44 3.96 -4.85
N LYS A 100 8.58 4.75 -4.19
CA LYS A 100 8.97 5.48 -2.99
C LYS A 100 9.35 4.54 -1.86
N HIS A 101 8.54 3.49 -1.65
CA HIS A 101 8.72 2.55 -0.56
C HIS A 101 10.03 1.76 -0.68
N SER A 102 10.40 1.30 -1.88
CA SER A 102 11.65 0.56 -2.09
C SER A 102 12.90 1.35 -1.72
N LEU A 103 12.83 2.69 -1.78
CA LEU A 103 13.92 3.60 -1.42
C LEU A 103 13.81 4.14 0.02
N ARG A 104 12.64 4.02 0.65
CA ARG A 104 12.33 4.72 1.92
C ARG A 104 13.20 4.25 3.09
N TRP A 105 13.55 2.98 3.11
CA TRP A 105 14.26 2.33 4.21
C TRP A 105 15.72 2.00 3.85
N ALA A 106 16.29 2.67 2.85
CA ALA A 106 17.68 2.48 2.47
C ALA A 106 18.60 2.84 3.66
N GLY A 107 19.43 1.89 4.09
CA GLY A 107 20.34 2.07 5.24
C GLY A 107 19.66 2.06 6.61
N VAL A 108 18.37 1.76 6.69
CA VAL A 108 17.62 1.71 7.96
C VAL A 108 17.41 0.26 8.38
N THR A 109 17.53 -0.01 9.68
CA THR A 109 17.17 -1.28 10.30
C THR A 109 16.25 -1.05 11.49
N PHE A 110 15.30 -1.96 11.70
CA PHE A 110 14.33 -1.90 12.79
C PHE A 110 14.58 -3.00 13.81
N ASP A 111 14.61 -2.61 15.08
CA ASP A 111 14.88 -3.46 16.25
C ASP A 111 13.60 -4.06 16.86
N HIS A 112 12.43 -3.53 16.49
CA HIS A 112 11.14 -3.97 17.03
C HIS A 112 10.04 -3.88 15.97
N ILE A 113 9.43 -5.03 15.68
CA ILE A 113 8.29 -5.15 14.77
C ILE A 113 7.13 -5.93 15.39
N GLN A 114 5.93 -5.64 14.88
CA GLN A 114 4.72 -6.40 15.14
C GLN A 114 4.08 -6.85 13.83
N PHE A 115 3.43 -8.01 13.82
CA PHE A 115 2.84 -8.59 12.61
C PHE A 115 1.50 -9.28 12.91
N ASP A 116 0.53 -9.11 12.00
CA ASP A 116 -0.79 -9.77 12.04
C ASP A 116 -1.45 -9.74 10.64
N ASP A 117 -2.50 -10.54 10.46
CA ASP A 117 -3.29 -10.64 9.24
C ASP A 117 -4.61 -9.85 9.37
N LEU A 118 -4.79 -8.84 8.53
CA LEU A 118 -6.11 -8.20 8.37
C LEU A 118 -7.02 -9.06 7.48
N GLU A 119 -7.99 -9.74 8.09
CA GLU A 119 -9.04 -10.43 7.32
C GLU A 119 -10.08 -9.45 6.75
N THR A 120 -10.37 -9.59 5.46
CA THR A 120 -11.37 -8.85 4.69
C THR A 120 -12.04 -9.74 3.63
N ILE A 121 -12.82 -9.16 2.71
CA ILE A 121 -13.59 -9.90 1.71
C ILE A 121 -13.40 -9.36 0.29
N GLU A 122 -13.41 -10.28 -0.67
CA GLU A 122 -13.60 -9.98 -2.08
C GLU A 122 -15.08 -10.16 -2.43
N HIS A 123 -15.83 -9.07 -2.51
CA HIS A 123 -17.27 -9.02 -2.81
C HIS A 123 -18.18 -9.59 -1.71
N THR A 124 -17.86 -10.76 -1.16
CA THR A 124 -18.74 -11.51 -0.24
C THR A 124 -17.94 -12.22 0.83
N LYS A 125 -18.56 -12.48 1.99
CA LYS A 125 -18.00 -13.29 3.08
C LYS A 125 -17.58 -14.70 2.65
N LEU A 126 -18.12 -15.21 1.55
CA LEU A 126 -17.73 -16.50 0.97
C LEU A 126 -16.39 -16.45 0.22
N LYS A 127 -15.84 -15.26 -0.03
CA LYS A 127 -14.53 -15.08 -0.67
C LYS A 127 -13.62 -14.25 0.24
N PRO A 128 -13.24 -14.79 1.40
CA PRO A 128 -12.36 -14.09 2.31
C PRO A 128 -10.97 -13.89 1.71
N VAL A 129 -10.31 -12.86 2.23
CA VAL A 129 -8.98 -12.40 1.85
C VAL A 129 -8.22 -12.11 3.14
N SER A 130 -7.02 -12.65 3.28
CA SER A 130 -6.09 -12.24 4.32
C SER A 130 -5.14 -11.17 3.77
N VAL A 131 -4.84 -10.16 4.57
CA VAL A 131 -3.82 -9.15 4.28
C VAL A 131 -2.79 -9.16 5.41
N PRO A 132 -1.74 -10.00 5.33
CA PRO A 132 -0.58 -9.95 6.23
C PRO A 132 0.06 -8.56 6.22
N ILE A 133 0.31 -7.95 7.37
CA ILE A 133 0.91 -6.61 7.51
C ILE A 133 1.98 -6.61 8.60
N VAL A 134 3.18 -6.11 8.28
CA VAL A 134 4.28 -5.90 9.25
C VAL A 134 4.40 -4.41 9.58
N VAL A 135 4.47 -4.08 10.87
CA VAL A 135 4.64 -2.71 11.36
C VAL A 135 5.80 -2.58 12.35
N THR A 136 6.36 -1.38 12.47
CA THR A 136 7.37 -1.06 13.49
C THR A 136 6.73 -0.59 14.80
N LYS A 137 7.55 -0.43 15.86
CA LYS A 137 7.13 0.19 17.14
C LYS A 137 6.48 1.57 16.98
N ASP A 138 6.89 2.32 15.95
CA ASP A 138 6.38 3.65 15.60
C ASP A 138 5.19 3.59 14.65
N ARG A 139 4.62 2.40 14.43
CA ARG A 139 3.51 2.12 13.51
C ARG A 139 3.84 2.41 12.05
N LYS A 140 5.11 2.47 11.66
CA LYS A 140 5.46 2.50 10.23
C LYS A 140 5.14 1.13 9.64
N ILE A 141 4.41 1.10 8.53
CA ILE A 141 4.11 -0.13 7.82
C ILE A 141 5.33 -0.48 6.95
N LEU A 142 5.97 -1.61 7.25
CA LEU A 142 7.13 -2.11 6.50
C LEU A 142 6.71 -2.83 5.24
N GLY A 143 5.56 -3.48 5.23
CA GLY A 143 5.07 -4.18 4.06
C GLY A 143 3.74 -4.86 4.32
N PHE A 144 3.12 -5.31 3.25
CA PHE A 144 1.93 -6.14 3.31
C PHE A 144 1.88 -7.09 2.11
N SER A 145 1.00 -8.09 2.18
CA SER A 145 0.65 -8.92 1.05
C SER A 145 -0.86 -9.14 0.99
N VAL A 146 -1.39 -9.60 -0.15
CA VAL A 146 -2.82 -9.90 -0.31
C VAL A 146 -2.99 -11.36 -0.71
N ALA A 147 -3.71 -12.12 0.10
CA ALA A 147 -3.85 -13.57 -0.04
C ALA A 147 -5.31 -13.98 -0.13
N ARG A 148 -5.67 -14.81 -1.12
CA ARG A 148 -6.95 -15.52 -1.10
C ARG A 148 -6.90 -16.62 -0.04
N ILE A 149 -7.96 -16.71 0.75
CA ILE A 149 -8.13 -17.80 1.71
C ILE A 149 -9.47 -18.50 1.49
N PRO A 150 -9.61 -19.78 1.85
CA PRO A 150 -10.89 -20.46 1.86
C PRO A 150 -11.80 -19.91 2.97
N ALA A 151 -13.11 -19.97 2.75
CA ALA A 151 -14.06 -19.71 3.83
C ALA A 151 -13.94 -20.78 4.93
N LYS A 152 -14.04 -20.32 6.18
CA LYS A 152 -13.94 -21.16 7.39
C LYS A 152 -15.33 -21.47 7.97
N GLY A 153 -15.43 -22.51 8.80
CA GLY A 153 -16.64 -22.86 9.54
C GLY A 153 -17.87 -23.13 8.66
N HIS A 154 -19.06 -22.71 9.11
CA HIS A 154 -20.33 -22.96 8.41
C HIS A 154 -20.38 -22.36 6.99
N LEU A 155 -19.60 -21.31 6.70
CA LEU A 155 -19.52 -20.69 5.38
C LEU A 155 -18.70 -21.51 4.37
N ALA A 156 -17.89 -22.48 4.83
CA ALA A 156 -17.01 -23.26 3.96
C ALA A 156 -17.78 -24.08 2.93
N LYS A 157 -18.84 -24.78 3.36
CA LYS A 157 -19.71 -25.58 2.47
C LYS A 157 -20.41 -24.70 1.43
N LEU A 158 -20.95 -23.55 1.87
CA LEU A 158 -21.61 -22.58 0.99
C LEU A 158 -20.65 -21.96 -0.02
N SER A 159 -19.43 -21.61 0.40
CA SER A 159 -18.39 -21.09 -0.48
C SER A 159 -18.03 -22.10 -1.56
N ARG A 160 -17.77 -23.37 -1.19
CA ARG A 160 -17.43 -24.42 -2.16
C ARG A 160 -18.57 -24.68 -3.14
N LYS A 161 -19.82 -24.74 -2.66
CA LYS A 161 -21.00 -24.91 -3.51
C LYS A 161 -21.13 -23.78 -4.55
N LYS A 162 -20.85 -22.52 -4.16
CA LYS A 162 -21.08 -21.35 -5.03
C LYS A 162 -19.89 -20.96 -5.90
N TYR A 163 -18.68 -21.09 -5.38
CA TYR A 163 -17.44 -20.56 -6.01
C TYR A 163 -16.37 -21.62 -6.25
N GLY A 164 -16.63 -22.89 -5.91
CA GLY A 164 -15.65 -23.96 -6.02
C GLY A 164 -14.56 -23.91 -4.95
N TYR A 165 -13.55 -24.76 -5.14
CA TYR A 165 -12.37 -24.80 -4.28
C TYR A 165 -11.57 -23.50 -4.38
N ARG A 166 -11.11 -23.00 -3.23
CA ARG A 166 -10.25 -21.81 -3.13
C ARG A 166 -8.96 -22.22 -2.42
N LYS A 167 -7.85 -22.18 -3.14
CA LYS A 167 -6.52 -22.44 -2.57
C LYS A 167 -6.24 -21.44 -1.44
N ASN A 168 -5.65 -21.93 -0.34
CA ASN A 168 -5.14 -21.07 0.71
C ASN A 168 -3.78 -20.49 0.29
N GLU A 169 -3.75 -19.21 -0.07
CA GLU A 169 -2.54 -18.50 -0.48
C GLU A 169 -1.81 -17.85 0.71
N ALA A 170 -2.40 -17.86 1.91
CA ALA A 170 -1.86 -17.12 3.06
C ALA A 170 -0.45 -17.56 3.49
N PRO A 171 -0.10 -18.87 3.54
CA PRO A 171 1.27 -19.29 3.86
C PRO A 171 2.28 -18.74 2.86
N GLN A 172 2.01 -18.90 1.55
CA GLN A 172 2.86 -18.39 0.48
C GLN A 172 3.01 -16.86 0.55
N LYS A 173 1.93 -16.13 0.79
CA LYS A 173 1.96 -14.66 0.84
C LYS A 173 2.65 -14.11 2.08
N ARG A 174 2.61 -14.81 3.21
CA ARG A 174 3.44 -14.48 4.37
C ARG A 174 4.92 -14.72 4.09
N ASP A 175 5.24 -15.82 3.41
CA ASP A 175 6.61 -16.12 3.01
C ASP A 175 7.21 -15.05 2.09
N GLU A 176 6.45 -14.65 1.06
CA GLU A 176 6.83 -13.56 0.15
C GLU A 176 7.04 -12.24 0.89
N LEU A 177 6.12 -11.89 1.81
CA LEU A 177 6.22 -10.67 2.61
C LEU A 177 7.49 -10.66 3.48
N PHE A 178 7.75 -11.71 4.25
CA PHE A 178 8.93 -11.76 5.11
C PHE A 178 10.24 -11.84 4.31
N SER A 179 10.24 -12.50 3.14
CA SER A 179 11.38 -12.47 2.22
C SER A 179 11.73 -11.04 1.77
N GLU A 180 10.71 -10.19 1.56
CA GLU A 180 10.90 -8.79 1.17
C GLU A 180 11.35 -7.92 2.35
N VAL A 181 10.69 -8.00 3.51
CA VAL A 181 10.91 -7.07 4.62
C VAL A 181 12.09 -7.41 5.51
N LYS A 182 12.58 -8.66 5.51
CA LYS A 182 13.69 -9.10 6.40
C LYS A 182 14.94 -8.24 6.29
N LYS A 183 15.22 -7.68 5.11
CA LYS A 183 16.37 -6.79 4.87
C LYS A 183 16.36 -5.50 5.67
N TRP A 184 15.19 -5.11 6.21
CA TRP A 184 15.01 -3.93 7.05
C TRP A 184 14.88 -4.29 8.53
N ILE A 185 14.92 -5.57 8.90
CA ILE A 185 14.70 -6.02 10.27
C ILE A 185 16.05 -6.48 10.83
N HIS A 186 16.41 -5.99 12.01
CA HIS A 186 17.63 -6.41 12.68
C HIS A 186 17.56 -7.91 13.00
N PRO A 187 18.64 -8.71 12.81
CA PRO A 187 18.60 -10.16 13.04
C PRO A 187 18.17 -10.58 14.44
N ARG A 188 18.45 -9.74 15.45
CA ARG A 188 18.06 -9.91 16.86
C ARG A 188 16.88 -9.03 17.27
N ALA A 189 16.08 -8.55 16.32
CA ALA A 189 14.92 -7.71 16.61
C ALA A 189 13.93 -8.43 17.54
N LEU A 190 13.18 -7.65 18.32
CA LEU A 190 11.96 -8.11 18.97
C LEU A 190 10.85 -8.22 17.91
N VAL A 191 10.27 -9.41 17.78
CA VAL A 191 9.16 -9.69 16.87
C VAL A 191 7.96 -10.13 17.70
N GLU A 192 6.84 -9.45 17.54
CA GLU A 192 5.62 -9.76 18.29
C GLU A 192 4.43 -10.03 17.36
N SER A 193 3.61 -11.02 17.69
CA SER A 193 2.38 -11.31 16.96
C SER A 193 1.32 -11.92 17.88
N ASP A 194 0.16 -12.23 17.31
CA ASP A 194 -0.79 -13.10 17.98
C ASP A 194 -0.35 -14.58 17.95
N CYS A 195 -1.11 -15.45 18.64
CA CYS A 195 -0.84 -16.89 18.69
C CYS A 195 -1.34 -17.67 17.46
N HIS A 196 -1.36 -17.10 16.26
CA HIS A 196 -1.77 -17.83 15.07
C HIS A 196 -0.79 -19.00 14.75
N PRO A 197 -1.29 -20.24 14.52
CA PRO A 197 -0.44 -21.45 14.45
C PRO A 197 0.68 -21.42 13.41
N HIS A 198 0.47 -20.70 12.30
CA HIS A 198 1.45 -20.64 11.20
C HIS A 198 2.48 -19.52 11.35
N TYR A 199 2.36 -18.64 12.35
CA TYR A 199 3.32 -17.53 12.51
C TYR A 199 4.71 -18.00 12.96
N PRO A 200 4.86 -18.90 13.96
CA PRO A 200 6.17 -19.38 14.38
C PRO A 200 7.02 -19.96 13.24
N GLU A 201 6.41 -20.74 12.34
CA GLU A 201 7.09 -21.33 11.18
C GLU A 201 7.66 -20.27 10.24
N VAL A 202 6.87 -19.25 9.92
CA VAL A 202 7.29 -18.15 9.02
C VAL A 202 8.40 -17.32 9.67
N ILE A 203 8.28 -17.01 10.96
CA ILE A 203 9.29 -16.23 11.68
C ILE A 203 10.59 -17.01 11.78
N GLN A 204 10.55 -18.29 12.17
CA GLN A 204 11.74 -19.14 12.26
C GLN A 204 12.46 -19.25 10.91
N LYS A 205 11.72 -19.31 9.80
CA LYS A 205 12.29 -19.40 8.44
C LYS A 205 13.05 -18.13 8.03
N HIS A 206 12.54 -16.94 8.33
CA HIS A 206 13.10 -15.68 7.83
C HIS A 206 13.92 -14.88 8.85
N LEU A 207 13.66 -15.07 10.13
CA LEU A 207 14.27 -14.34 11.26
C LEU A 207 14.65 -15.31 12.39
N PRO A 208 15.52 -16.32 12.14
CA PRO A 208 15.80 -17.41 13.08
C PRO A 208 16.48 -16.96 14.39
N HIS A 209 17.07 -15.77 14.42
CA HIS A 209 17.80 -15.24 15.58
C HIS A 209 17.05 -14.12 16.32
N CYS A 210 15.80 -13.87 15.94
CA CYS A 210 15.01 -12.81 16.55
C CYS A 210 14.47 -13.24 17.94
N ASN A 211 14.13 -12.26 18.77
CA ASN A 211 13.39 -12.51 19.99
C ASN A 211 11.89 -12.52 19.64
N TYR A 212 11.32 -13.70 19.43
CA TYR A 212 9.93 -13.85 19.00
C TYR A 212 8.99 -14.11 20.19
N GLN A 213 7.98 -13.26 20.34
CA GLN A 213 6.98 -13.34 21.42
C GLN A 213 5.57 -13.39 20.83
N THR A 214 4.71 -14.23 21.40
CA THR A 214 3.32 -14.35 20.95
C THR A 214 2.35 -14.04 22.07
N TYR A 215 1.24 -13.41 21.72
CA TYR A 215 0.23 -12.99 22.69
C TYR A 215 -1.15 -13.51 22.29
N LYS A 216 -1.91 -14.02 23.27
CA LYS A 216 -3.26 -14.52 22.99
C LYS A 216 -4.16 -13.37 22.56
N SER A 217 -4.79 -13.53 21.40
CA SER A 217 -5.78 -12.59 20.88
C SER A 217 -7.01 -12.54 21.80
N GLU A 218 -7.29 -11.38 22.37
CA GLU A 218 -8.48 -11.15 23.19
C GLU A 218 -9.64 -10.54 22.39
N LYS A 219 -10.87 -10.79 22.84
CA LYS A 219 -12.06 -10.21 22.20
C LYS A 219 -12.04 -8.68 22.35
N ALA A 220 -12.34 -7.99 21.26
CA ALA A 220 -12.56 -6.56 21.29
C ALA A 220 -13.76 -6.20 22.20
N CYS A 221 -13.76 -4.97 22.71
CA CYS A 221 -14.93 -4.43 23.38
C CYS A 221 -16.11 -4.34 22.39
N VAL A 222 -17.33 -4.63 22.84
CA VAL A 222 -18.54 -4.60 22.00
C VAL A 222 -19.01 -3.16 21.73
N ALA A 223 -18.47 -2.17 22.44
CA ALA A 223 -18.76 -0.75 22.22
C ALA A 223 -18.01 -0.17 20.99
N GLY A 224 -18.69 0.66 20.20
CA GLY A 224 -18.11 1.35 19.04
C GLY A 224 -17.89 0.45 17.81
N GLN A 225 -16.81 0.66 17.05
CA GLN A 225 -16.45 -0.18 15.88
C GLN A 225 -15.86 -1.56 16.26
N GLY A 226 -15.73 -1.86 17.55
CA GLY A 226 -15.25 -3.16 18.03
C GLY A 226 -13.80 -3.47 17.63
N GLU A 227 -12.93 -2.47 17.70
CA GLU A 227 -11.50 -2.60 17.34
C GLU A 227 -10.58 -2.56 18.58
N LEU A 228 -10.93 -1.81 19.63
CA LEU A 228 -10.11 -1.73 20.85
C LEU A 228 -10.40 -2.88 21.82
N LYS A 229 -9.34 -3.43 22.41
CA LYS A 229 -9.40 -4.54 23.37
C LYS A 229 -10.03 -4.07 24.70
N LYS A 230 -10.59 -5.02 25.47
CA LYS A 230 -11.22 -4.72 26.78
C LYS A 230 -10.19 -4.39 27.88
N LYS A 231 -8.95 -4.87 27.76
CA LYS A 231 -7.89 -4.63 28.75
C LYS A 231 -7.27 -3.24 28.61
N LYS A 232 -6.69 -2.76 29.72
CA LYS A 232 -5.97 -1.47 29.81
C LYS A 232 -4.68 -1.45 28.96
N PHE A 233 -4.04 -2.60 28.75
CA PHE A 233 -2.80 -2.74 27.98
C PHE A 233 -2.92 -3.84 26.93
N ASP A 234 -2.47 -3.55 25.71
CA ASP A 234 -2.43 -4.47 24.58
C ASP A 234 -0.98 -4.58 24.09
N PRO A 235 -0.27 -5.69 24.33
CA PRO A 235 1.12 -5.87 23.92
C PRO A 235 1.33 -5.66 22.42
N ILE A 236 0.34 -6.05 21.60
CA ILE A 236 0.36 -5.91 20.13
C ILE A 236 -0.47 -4.71 19.66
N PHE A 237 -0.55 -3.66 20.48
CA PHE A 237 -1.32 -2.44 20.18
C PHE A 237 -0.91 -1.79 18.85
N LYS A 238 0.38 -1.79 18.50
CA LYS A 238 0.86 -1.06 17.31
C LYS A 238 0.29 -1.66 16.04
N ILE A 239 0.29 -2.99 15.93
CA ILE A 239 -0.36 -3.66 14.80
C ILE A 239 -1.88 -3.55 14.89
N ASN A 240 -2.51 -3.84 16.04
CA ASN A 240 -3.97 -3.78 16.20
C ASN A 240 -4.55 -2.40 15.84
N HIS A 241 -3.93 -1.34 16.35
CA HIS A 241 -4.33 0.03 16.04
C HIS A 241 -4.09 0.35 14.55
N THR A 242 -2.99 -0.13 13.96
CA THR A 242 -2.73 0.07 12.52
C THR A 242 -3.77 -0.65 11.67
N LEU A 243 -4.22 -1.85 12.04
CA LEU A 243 -5.31 -2.58 11.38
C LEU A 243 -6.65 -1.85 11.52
N ALA A 244 -6.94 -1.28 12.69
CA ALA A 244 -8.10 -0.43 12.90
C ALA A 244 -8.06 0.83 12.01
N MET A 245 -6.88 1.46 11.88
CA MET A 245 -6.69 2.60 10.98
C MET A 245 -6.88 2.22 9.50
N HIS A 246 -6.43 1.04 9.06
CA HIS A 246 -6.74 0.53 7.72
C HIS A 246 -8.26 0.45 7.50
N ARG A 247 -9.01 -0.08 8.48
CA ARG A 247 -10.49 -0.19 8.39
C ARG A 247 -11.19 1.16 8.39
N ALA A 248 -10.68 2.14 9.15
CA ALA A 248 -11.23 3.48 9.21
C ALA A 248 -10.96 4.29 7.93
N ASN A 249 -9.76 4.15 7.35
CA ASN A 249 -9.28 5.04 6.29
C ASN A 249 -9.38 4.46 4.88
N VAL A 250 -9.56 3.15 4.74
CA VAL A 250 -9.67 2.50 3.43
C VAL A 250 -11.12 2.06 3.24
N SER A 251 -11.85 2.74 2.35
CA SER A 251 -13.31 2.61 2.23
C SER A 251 -13.84 1.17 2.04
N ARG A 252 -13.00 0.28 1.48
CA ARG A 252 -13.32 -1.12 1.19
C ARG A 252 -12.96 -2.10 2.30
N LEU A 253 -12.29 -1.64 3.34
CA LEU A 253 -11.91 -2.42 4.53
C LEU A 253 -12.83 -2.19 5.72
N ILE A 254 -13.68 -1.15 5.67
CA ILE A 254 -14.70 -0.88 6.68
C ILE A 254 -15.58 -2.13 6.87
N ARG A 255 -15.79 -2.53 8.12
CA ARG A 255 -16.73 -3.60 8.46
C ARG A 255 -18.16 -3.17 8.11
N ARG A 256 -18.92 -4.08 7.47
CA ARG A 256 -20.33 -3.84 7.05
C ARG A 256 -20.49 -2.67 6.05
N THR A 257 -19.67 -2.63 5.02
CA THR A 257 -19.75 -1.63 3.93
C THR A 257 -20.32 -2.19 2.63
N TRP A 258 -20.97 -1.34 1.84
CA TRP A 258 -21.35 -1.61 0.45
C TRP A 258 -20.17 -1.44 -0.52
N SER A 259 -19.09 -0.78 -0.09
CA SER A 259 -17.88 -0.50 -0.89
C SER A 259 -16.90 -1.69 -0.91
N THR A 260 -17.37 -2.92 -1.08
CA THR A 260 -16.52 -4.12 -1.04
C THR A 260 -15.47 -4.15 -2.17
N THR A 261 -14.31 -4.74 -1.91
CA THR A 261 -13.31 -5.09 -2.94
C THR A 261 -13.93 -5.98 -4.02
N LYS A 262 -13.76 -5.66 -5.30
CA LYS A 262 -14.22 -6.51 -6.42
C LYS A 262 -13.08 -7.22 -7.16
N CYS A 263 -11.84 -6.80 -6.94
CA CYS A 263 -10.64 -7.33 -7.57
C CYS A 263 -9.46 -7.11 -6.62
N LEU A 264 -8.65 -8.15 -6.40
CA LEU A 264 -7.52 -8.12 -5.47
C LEU A 264 -6.40 -7.18 -5.91
N ILE A 265 -6.10 -7.12 -7.21
CA ILE A 265 -5.11 -6.17 -7.75
C ILE A 265 -5.48 -4.74 -7.34
N SER A 266 -6.76 -4.38 -7.46
CA SER A 266 -7.22 -3.05 -7.06
C SER A 266 -7.19 -2.83 -5.54
N LEU A 267 -7.33 -3.88 -4.72
CA LEU A 267 -7.14 -3.80 -3.28
C LEU A 267 -5.67 -3.53 -2.95
N GLU A 268 -4.75 -4.28 -3.55
CA GLU A 268 -3.31 -4.10 -3.39
C GLU A 268 -2.89 -2.69 -3.81
N GLU A 269 -3.32 -2.21 -4.99
CA GLU A 269 -3.08 -0.83 -5.43
C GLU A 269 -3.54 0.21 -4.39
N HIS A 270 -4.70 -0.02 -3.77
CA HIS A 270 -5.24 0.90 -2.77
C HIS A 270 -4.45 0.86 -1.45
N LEU A 271 -4.03 -0.33 -1.02
CA LEU A 271 -3.21 -0.54 0.16
C LEU A 271 -1.82 0.10 0.00
N TRP A 272 -1.21 0.05 -1.19
CA TRP A 272 0.05 0.75 -1.47
C TRP A 272 -0.05 2.26 -1.29
N ILE A 273 -1.14 2.85 -1.77
CA ILE A 273 -1.41 4.29 -1.58
C ILE A 273 -1.59 4.61 -0.10
N TYR A 274 -2.33 3.77 0.61
CA TYR A 274 -2.54 3.95 2.05
C TYR A 274 -1.23 3.80 2.82
N LEU A 275 -0.39 2.82 2.51
CA LEU A 275 0.93 2.63 3.12
C LEU A 275 1.81 3.87 2.94
N ASP A 276 1.91 4.40 1.70
CA ASP A 276 2.69 5.61 1.44
C ASP A 276 2.18 6.80 2.28
N PHE A 277 0.86 7.02 2.27
CA PHE A 277 0.20 8.09 3.02
C PHE A 277 0.36 7.94 4.54
N HIS A 278 0.13 6.74 5.07
CA HIS A 278 0.24 6.45 6.50
C HIS A 278 1.65 6.69 7.02
N ASN A 279 2.65 6.19 6.29
CA ASN A 279 4.06 6.34 6.65
C ASN A 279 4.58 7.79 6.51
N GLU A 280 4.04 8.56 5.57
CA GLU A 280 4.47 9.94 5.28
C GLU A 280 3.73 10.99 6.11
N GLU A 281 2.44 10.79 6.41
CA GLU A 281 1.55 11.82 6.96
C GLU A 281 1.01 11.45 8.35
N LEU A 282 0.60 10.20 8.57
CA LEU A 282 -0.10 9.79 9.79
C LEU A 282 0.84 9.38 10.93
N THR A 283 2.11 9.15 10.60
CA THR A 283 3.15 8.71 11.54
C THR A 283 4.40 9.59 11.46
N SER A 284 4.33 10.75 10.80
CA SER A 284 5.45 11.71 10.70
C SER A 284 5.53 12.69 11.87
N LYS A 285 4.54 12.69 12.76
CA LYS A 285 4.43 13.60 13.92
C LYS A 285 4.37 12.88 15.27
N CYS A 286 4.94 11.68 15.37
CA CYS A 286 5.10 10.99 16.64
C CYS A 286 6.57 11.04 17.04
#